data_AF-A0A949QEM5-F1
#
_entry.id   AF-A0A949QEM5-F1
#
_cell.length_a   1.000
_cell.length_b   1.000
_cell.length_c   1.000
_cell.angle_alpha   90.00
_cell.angle_beta   90.00
_cell.angle_gamma   90.00
#
_symmetry.space_group_name_H-M   'P 1'
#
loop_
_entity.id
_entity.type
_entity.pdbx_description
1 polymer ?
#
loop_
_entity_poly.entity_id
_entity_poly.type
_entity_poly.pdbx_seq_one_letter_code
_entity_poly.pdbx_strand_id
1 'polypeptide(L)'
;MSHDILQLNPPAVWKHFYSLTQIPRPSGKEAQIREFIADFGKNLGLETLVDDVGNVIIRKPATSGMENRQGVILQGQLRSLMELIQDGNPIRIPRS
;
A
#
# COMPACT_ATOMS: atom_id res chain seq x y z
N MET A 1 3.22 6.54 15.27
CA MET A 1 1.81 6.93 15.05
C MET A 1 1.02 6.66 16.32
N SER A 2 0.17 7.59 16.76
CA SER A 2 -0.73 7.37 17.93
C SER A 2 -1.78 6.30 17.62
N HIS A 3 -2.26 5.60 18.65
CA HIS A 3 -3.35 4.62 18.52
C HIS A 3 -4.72 5.27 18.26
N ASP A 4 -4.85 6.59 18.45
CA ASP A 4 -6.10 7.34 18.26
C ASP A 4 -6.65 7.21 16.83
N ILE A 5 -5.76 7.00 15.84
CA ILE A 5 -6.12 6.79 14.44
C ILE A 5 -7.06 5.58 14.24
N LEU A 6 -7.02 4.59 15.14
CA LEU A 6 -7.88 3.41 15.09
C LEU A 6 -9.34 3.72 15.46
N GLN A 7 -9.62 4.89 16.04
CA GLN A 7 -10.97 5.34 16.39
C GLN A 7 -11.66 6.14 15.27
N LEU A 8 -10.96 6.39 14.17
CA LEU A 8 -11.49 7.17 13.06
C LEU A 8 -12.45 6.34 12.19
N ASN A 9 -13.42 7.00 11.58
CA ASN A 9 -14.36 6.39 10.63
C ASN A 9 -13.87 6.59 9.18
N PRO A 10 -14.05 5.58 8.29
CA PRO A 10 -14.53 4.23 8.58
C PRO A 10 -13.45 3.33 9.21
N PRO A 11 -13.75 2.51 10.23
CA PRO A 11 -12.74 1.79 11.02
C PRO A 11 -11.86 0.83 10.20
N ALA A 12 -12.44 0.19 9.17
CA ALA A 12 -11.71 -0.76 8.33
C ALA A 12 -10.54 -0.10 7.58
N VAL A 13 -10.77 1.10 7.03
CA VAL A 13 -9.73 1.84 6.29
C VAL A 13 -8.59 2.23 7.24
N TRP A 14 -8.94 2.79 8.40
CA TRP A 14 -7.93 3.25 9.36
C TRP A 14 -7.16 2.12 10.03
N LYS A 15 -7.78 0.96 10.24
CA LYS A 15 -7.07 -0.26 10.68
C LYS A 15 -6.02 -0.69 9.65
N HIS A 16 -6.39 -0.79 8.37
CA HIS A 16 -5.44 -1.16 7.32
C HIS A 16 -4.34 -0.11 7.14
N PHE A 17 -4.69 1.17 7.19
CA PHE A 17 -3.74 2.26 7.11
C PHE A 17 -2.75 2.22 8.28
N TYR A 18 -3.23 2.01 9.52
CA TYR A 18 -2.37 1.88 10.68
C TYR A 18 -1.39 0.71 10.53
N SER A 19 -1.86 -0.48 10.14
CA SER A 19 -0.98 -1.63 9.86
C SER A 19 0.08 -1.31 8.80
N LEU A 20 -0.30 -0.59 7.74
CA LEU A 20 0.62 -0.15 6.69
C LEU A 20 1.70 0.82 7.22
N THR A 21 1.36 1.69 8.17
CA THR A 21 2.32 2.63 8.79
C THR A 21 3.31 1.95 9.74
N GLN A 22 3.02 0.75 10.23
CA GLN A 22 3.95 0.00 11.09
C GLN A 22 5.10 -0.63 10.31
N ILE A 23 5.01 -0.68 8.98
CA ILE A 23 6.04 -1.25 8.11
C ILE A 23 6.98 -0.11 7.69
N PRO A 24 8.25 -0.14 8.12
CA PRO A 24 9.23 0.83 7.66
C PRO A 24 9.43 0.70 6.15
N ARG A 25 9.29 1.82 5.42
CA ARG A 25 9.44 1.86 3.95
C ARG A 25 10.51 2.86 3.50
N PRO A 26 11.78 2.69 3.93
CA PRO A 26 12.84 3.54 3.43
C PRO A 26 13.10 3.27 1.94
N SER A 27 13.46 4.32 1.21
CA SER A 27 13.76 4.22 -0.23
C SER A 27 14.74 3.07 -0.50
N GLY A 28 14.37 2.17 -1.41
CA GLY A 28 15.18 1.00 -1.79
C GLY A 28 14.92 -0.28 -0.99
N LYS A 29 14.08 -0.27 0.05
CA LYS A 29 13.68 -1.48 0.82
C LYS A 29 12.19 -1.81 0.64
N GLU A 30 11.73 -1.83 -0.60
CA GLU A 30 10.30 -2.03 -0.93
C GLU A 30 9.84 -3.50 -0.86
N ALA A 31 10.76 -4.44 -0.67
CA ALA A 31 10.44 -5.87 -0.62
C ALA A 31 9.45 -6.23 0.51
N GLN A 32 9.66 -5.69 1.72
CA GLN A 32 8.82 -6.00 2.88
C GLN A 32 7.38 -5.49 2.71
N ILE A 33 7.22 -4.28 2.16
CA ILE A 33 5.87 -3.76 1.91
C ILE A 33 5.18 -4.51 0.78
N ARG A 34 5.93 -4.90 -0.26
CA ARG A 34 5.41 -5.70 -1.37
C ARG A 34 4.86 -7.04 -0.87
N GLU A 35 5.64 -7.73 -0.05
CA GLU A 35 5.25 -9.00 0.58
C GLU A 35 4.00 -8.81 1.46
N PHE A 36 3.99 -7.78 2.31
CA PHE A 36 2.82 -7.47 3.14
C PHE A 36 1.53 -7.25 2.33
N ILE A 37 1.60 -6.51 1.21
CA ILE A 37 0.43 -6.27 0.36
C ILE A 37 0.04 -7.53 -0.41
N ALA A 38 1.01 -8.31 -0.88
CA ALA A 38 0.73 -9.58 -1.55
C ALA A 38 0.03 -10.56 -0.59
N ASP A 39 0.51 -10.66 0.64
CA ASP A 39 -0.08 -11.54 1.65
C ASP A 39 -1.44 -11.04 2.12
N PHE A 40 -1.65 -9.72 2.17
CA PHE A 40 -2.99 -9.16 2.38
C PHE A 40 -4.01 -9.68 1.36
N GLY A 41 -3.67 -9.66 0.06
CA GLY A 41 -4.53 -10.20 -0.99
C GLY A 41 -4.78 -11.71 -0.87
N LYS A 42 -3.71 -12.49 -0.65
CA LYS A 42 -3.80 -13.95 -0.47
C LYS A 42 -4.62 -14.35 0.74
N ASN A 43 -4.47 -13.65 1.87
CA ASN A 43 -5.22 -13.91 3.11
C ASN A 43 -6.73 -13.63 2.95
N LEU A 44 -7.11 -12.79 1.99
CA LEU A 44 -8.50 -12.58 1.60
C LEU A 44 -9.01 -13.62 0.58
N GLY A 45 -8.17 -14.58 0.18
CA GLY A 45 -8.49 -15.57 -0.85
C GLY A 45 -8.59 -14.97 -2.26
N LEU A 46 -7.96 -13.81 -2.50
CA LEU A 46 -8.01 -13.12 -3.79
C LEU A 46 -6.82 -13.50 -4.68
N GLU A 47 -7.06 -13.55 -5.99
CA GLU A 47 -5.99 -13.72 -6.97
C GLU A 47 -5.00 -12.55 -6.81
N THR A 48 -3.76 -12.89 -6.46
CA THR A 48 -2.73 -11.90 -6.12
C THR A 48 -1.43 -12.29 -6.81
N LEU A 49 -0.88 -11.36 -7.59
CA LEU A 49 0.37 -11.55 -8.33
C LEU A 49 1.28 -10.35 -8.18
N VAL A 50 2.57 -10.60 -8.34
CA VAL A 50 3.62 -9.58 -8.39
C VAL A 50 4.23 -9.64 -9.79
N ASP A 51 4.24 -8.52 -10.51
CA ASP A 51 4.85 -8.47 -11.85
C ASP A 51 6.38 -8.36 -11.78
N ASP A 52 7.05 -8.45 -12.94
CA ASP A 52 8.51 -8.45 -13.05
C ASP A 52 9.16 -7.16 -12.54
N VAL A 53 8.42 -6.04 -12.55
CA VAL A 53 8.90 -4.74 -12.05
C VAL A 53 8.53 -4.50 -10.57
N GLY A 54 7.74 -5.41 -9.99
CA GLY A 54 7.43 -5.44 -8.57
C GLY A 54 6.15 -4.73 -8.14
N ASN A 55 5.23 -4.45 -9.07
CA ASN A 55 3.88 -4.03 -8.74
C ASN A 55 3.09 -5.20 -8.17
N VAL A 56 2.28 -4.95 -7.14
CA VAL A 56 1.35 -5.94 -6.60
C VAL A 56 -0.02 -5.71 -7.22
N ILE A 57 -0.58 -6.75 -7.84
CA ILE A 57 -1.91 -6.73 -8.45
C ILE A 57 -2.79 -7.71 -7.67
N ILE A 58 -3.87 -7.19 -7.09
CA ILE A 58 -4.89 -7.99 -6.37
C ILE A 58 -6.19 -7.87 -7.16
N ARG A 59 -6.75 -9.00 -7.57
CA ARG A 59 -8.00 -9.06 -8.35
C ARG A 59 -9.13 -9.57 -7.48
N LYS A 60 -10.22 -8.80 -7.44
CA LYS A 60 -11.45 -9.16 -6.74
C LYS A 60 -12.59 -9.31 -7.76
N PRO A 61 -13.31 -10.44 -7.79
CA PRO A 61 -14.47 -10.58 -8.66
C PRO A 61 -15.57 -9.58 -8.29
N ALA A 62 -16.43 -9.29 -9.26
CA ALA A 62 -17.62 -8.49 -9.01
C ALA A 62 -18.48 -9.14 -7.92
N THR A 63 -19.14 -8.31 -7.11
CA THR A 63 -20.19 -8.79 -6.21
C THR A 63 -21.40 -9.25 -7.02
N SER A 64 -22.19 -10.15 -6.45
CA SER A 64 -23.42 -10.67 -7.08
C SER A 64 -24.29 -9.54 -7.65
N GLY A 65 -24.67 -9.65 -8.92
CA GLY A 65 -25.49 -8.67 -9.64
C GLY A 65 -24.71 -7.53 -10.32
N MET A 66 -23.37 -7.54 -10.24
CA MET A 66 -22.49 -6.54 -10.86
C MET A 66 -21.53 -7.13 -11.91
N GLU A 67 -21.73 -8.37 -12.33
CA GLU A 67 -20.84 -9.13 -13.22
C GLU A 67 -20.75 -8.50 -14.62
N ASN A 68 -21.82 -7.86 -15.08
CA ASN A 68 -21.89 -7.22 -16.40
C ASN A 68 -21.43 -5.75 -16.39
N ARG A 69 -20.85 -5.28 -15.29
CA ARG A 69 -20.36 -3.90 -15.17
C ARG A 69 -18.88 -3.84 -15.57
N GLN A 70 -18.45 -2.68 -16.05
CA GLN A 70 -17.06 -2.45 -16.37
C GLN A 70 -16.21 -2.56 -15.10
N GLY A 71 -15.10 -3.31 -15.18
CA GLY A 71 -14.11 -3.40 -14.12
C GLY A 71 -13.46 -2.06 -13.82
N VAL A 72 -13.08 -1.86 -12.56
CA VAL A 72 -12.39 -0.65 -12.10
C VAL A 72 -11.03 -1.01 -11.53
N ILE A 73 -10.07 -0.11 -11.67
CA ILE A 73 -8.74 -0.23 -11.09
C ILE A 73 -8.60 0.85 -10.02
N LEU A 74 -8.25 0.45 -8.81
CA LEU A 74 -7.81 1.35 -7.75
C LEU A 74 -6.28 1.28 -7.68
N GLN A 75 -5.62 2.41 -7.89
CA GLN A 75 -4.16 2.48 -7.95
C GLN A 75 -3.62 3.33 -6.80
N GLY A 76 -2.52 2.88 -6.21
CA GLY A 76 -1.82 3.58 -5.13
C GLY A 76 -0.33 3.23 -5.13
N GLN A 77 0.51 4.19 -4.75
CA GLN A 77 1.95 4.01 -4.74
C GLN A 77 2.45 3.59 -3.35
N LEU A 78 3.27 2.54 -3.29
CA LEU A 78 3.74 1.96 -2.01
C LEU A 78 4.83 2.79 -1.33
N ARG A 79 5.58 3.60 -2.08
CA ARG A 79 6.70 4.40 -1.58
C ARG A 79 6.19 5.57 -0.74
N SER A 80 6.72 5.70 0.48
CA SER A 80 6.62 6.93 1.26
C SER A 80 7.73 7.89 0.85
N LEU A 81 7.42 9.17 0.70
CA LEU A 81 8.43 10.21 0.54
C LEU A 81 9.18 10.32 1.86
N MET A 82 10.38 9.76 1.97
CA MET A 82 11.30 10.11 3.04
C MET A 82 12.10 11.32 2.57
N GLU A 83 11.88 12.47 3.21
CA GLU A 83 12.89 13.52 3.18
C GLU A 83 14.07 12.99 4.00
N LEU A 84 15.14 12.61 3.32
CA LEU A 84 16.40 12.30 3.99
C LEU A 84 16.89 13.62 4.60
N ILE A 85 16.79 13.74 5.91
CA ILE A 85 17.58 14.72 6.67
C ILE A 85 18.91 14.04 6.93
N GLN A 86 19.96 14.43 6.21
CA GLN A 86 21.34 14.14 6.61
C GLN A 86 21.85 15.35 7.38
N ASP A 87 22.30 15.14 8.62
CA ASP A 87 22.96 16.17 9.46
C ASP A 87 22.17 17.47 9.62
N GLY A 88 20.83 17.38 9.70
CA GLY A 88 19.96 18.54 9.91
C GLY A 88 19.63 19.35 8.65
N ASN A 89 20.09 18.92 7.47
CA ASN A 89 19.76 19.58 6.20
C ASN A 89 18.91 18.66 5.29
N PRO A 90 17.87 19.22 4.64
CA PRO A 90 17.11 18.48 3.64
C PRO A 90 17.99 18.18 2.43
N ILE A 91 18.13 16.90 2.07
CA ILE A 91 18.81 16.50 0.84
C ILE A 91 17.98 16.98 -0.35
N ARG A 92 18.50 17.95 -1.10
CA ARG A 92 17.89 18.41 -2.34
C ARG A 92 17.94 17.30 -3.38
N ILE A 93 16.77 16.75 -3.73
CA ILE A 93 16.64 15.88 -4.88
C ILE A 93 16.87 16.74 -6.14
N PRO A 94 17.86 16.44 -7.00
CA PRO A 94 18.05 17.19 -8.23
C PRO A 94 16.79 17.04 -9.09
N ARG A 95 16.18 18.17 -9.45
CA ARG A 95 15.12 18.19 -10.46
C ARG A 95 15.77 17.85 -11.80
N SER A 96 15.26 16.83 -12.48
CA SER A 96 15.57 16.51 -13.88
C SER A 96 15.06 17.61 -14.80
#